data_AF-A0A9P6RMK2-F1
#
_entry.id   AF-A0A9P6RMK2-F1
#
_cell.length_a   1.000
_cell.length_b   1.000
_cell.length_c   1.000
_cell.angle_alpha   90.00
_cell.angle_beta   90.00
_cell.angle_gamma   90.00
#
_symmetry.space_group_name_H-M   'P 1'
#
loop_
_entity.id
_entity.type
_entity.pdbx_description
1 polymer ?
#
loop_
_entity_poly.entity_id
_entity_poly.type
_entity_poly.pdbx_seq_one_letter_code
_entity_poly.pdbx_strand_id
1 'polypeptide(L)'
;MFTQQNRKSRQLLASGIKSTYDDDLYPTRLNFYREPPPLEISIEEFEQFALDRMQVLQALLTAQMRNLTPEQLDKAVGEAIKKYMPMSPNSKGSNASHRQLMEERRKDHISHFILRLAYSRSQELRSWFLRAECALFRYRFEKEMLKDQLEFLEKQNLSWKKVSDEDKRLLKEKLKASSFKPGNIDEETYFEVDFERVTGLVGRRQVYIQAGKAFVRLSDQVVLVLDEFKERLSHALEVTGRALPRMDEDDRLMPVLNNINKQYLGREFTSSAIAGEIQASDVDTLKVHMPLCMEHLHDELRREKHTRHGGRMQYGLFLKGMGLSLEQALIFWQMAFEKLTPEQFNKNYAYNVRHSYGMEGKRTDYTPYSCKSIIMNNAPGPGDHHGCPFRHFSAPNLRAQLAAHQVDEFDTDDIIHKVQQRHYQIACTRYYEVTRAKMVGISPENIKGGLSDSATGSLIASQEVIEHPNQFFEQSYLLMKSKNAESEGSVASGSVAGSAAGGMGMDGLTGPTPLDATVKGRYTYKKAGASISSNFQQDIDM
;
A
#
# COMPACT_ATOMS: atom_id res chain seq x y z
N MET A 1 -2.37 -42.28 -16.38
CA MET A 1 -1.53 -42.30 -15.15
C MET A 1 -2.07 -41.41 -14.01
N PHE A 2 -2.95 -40.43 -14.28
CA PHE A 2 -3.55 -39.54 -13.26
C PHE A 2 -4.64 -40.16 -12.34
N THR A 3 -5.02 -41.41 -12.56
CA THR A 3 -6.15 -42.06 -11.85
C THR A 3 -5.72 -42.96 -10.68
N GLN A 4 -4.47 -43.39 -10.60
CA GLN A 4 -4.00 -44.30 -9.54
C GLN A 4 -3.54 -43.56 -8.27
N GLN A 5 -2.87 -42.42 -8.38
CA GLN A 5 -2.48 -41.61 -7.22
C GLN A 5 -3.70 -41.06 -6.46
N ASN A 6 -4.73 -40.62 -7.19
CA ASN A 6 -5.98 -40.11 -6.62
C ASN A 6 -6.77 -41.18 -5.82
N ARG A 7 -6.58 -42.47 -6.12
CA ARG A 7 -7.22 -43.58 -5.39
C ARG A 7 -6.57 -43.84 -4.04
N LYS A 8 -5.24 -43.72 -3.93
CA LYS A 8 -4.52 -43.84 -2.66
C LYS A 8 -4.85 -42.67 -1.71
N SER A 9 -4.92 -41.44 -2.24
CA SER A 9 -5.27 -40.26 -1.44
C SER A 9 -6.70 -40.31 -0.90
N ARG A 10 -7.66 -40.83 -1.68
CA ARG A 10 -9.04 -41.06 -1.21
C ARG A 10 -9.17 -42.19 -0.18
N GLN A 11 -8.33 -43.22 -0.25
CA GLN A 11 -8.34 -44.30 0.76
C GLN A 11 -7.76 -43.84 2.11
N LEU A 12 -6.78 -42.94 2.13
CA LEU A 12 -6.22 -42.36 3.37
C LEU A 12 -7.23 -41.46 4.11
N LEU A 13 -8.08 -40.73 3.37
CA LEU A 13 -9.14 -39.90 3.94
C LEU A 13 -10.28 -40.71 4.58
N ALA A 14 -10.52 -41.94 4.11
CA ALA A 14 -11.54 -42.83 4.68
C ALA A 14 -11.12 -43.51 6.00
N SER A 15 -9.82 -43.50 6.35
CA SER A 15 -9.28 -44.17 7.54
C SER A 15 -9.18 -43.31 8.80
N GLY A 16 -9.61 -42.05 8.79
CA GLY A 16 -9.61 -41.19 9.99
C GLY A 16 -8.23 -40.90 10.59
N ILE A 17 -7.15 -41.20 9.87
CA ILE A 17 -5.78 -40.87 10.27
C ILE A 17 -5.55 -39.43 9.84
N LYS A 18 -5.51 -38.50 10.80
CA LYS A 18 -4.95 -37.16 10.60
C LYS A 18 -3.54 -37.34 10.03
N SER A 19 -3.35 -36.96 8.76
CA SER A 19 -2.05 -37.03 8.08
C SER A 19 -0.99 -36.43 9.00
N THR A 20 -0.08 -37.27 9.48
CA THR A 20 1.18 -36.82 10.04
C THR A 20 1.85 -35.91 9.01
N TYR A 21 2.30 -34.73 9.44
CA TYR A 21 3.02 -33.78 8.60
C TYR A 21 4.15 -34.51 7.89
N ASP A 22 4.08 -34.58 6.56
CA ASP A 22 5.14 -35.19 5.75
C ASP A 22 6.34 -34.22 5.79
N ASP A 23 7.45 -34.68 6.38
CA ASP A 23 8.65 -33.87 6.70
C ASP A 23 9.32 -33.24 5.45
N ASP A 24 8.94 -33.66 4.24
CA ASP A 24 9.56 -33.27 2.96
C ASP A 24 8.80 -32.19 2.16
N LEU A 25 7.62 -31.73 2.60
CA LEU A 25 6.79 -30.82 1.79
C LEU A 25 7.40 -29.42 1.58
N TYR A 26 8.21 -28.94 2.51
CA TYR A 26 8.81 -27.60 2.42
C TYR A 26 10.28 -27.60 2.89
N PRO A 27 11.25 -27.97 2.04
CA PRO A 27 12.65 -28.02 2.43
C PRO A 27 13.31 -26.62 2.51
N THR A 28 12.88 -25.67 1.66
CA THR A 28 13.48 -24.34 1.52
C THR A 28 12.47 -23.22 1.72
N ARG A 29 12.96 -22.00 2.02
CA ARG A 29 12.12 -20.78 2.06
C ARG A 29 11.67 -20.33 0.67
N LEU A 30 12.45 -20.69 -0.36
CA LEU A 30 12.13 -20.45 -1.77
C LEU A 30 11.21 -21.54 -2.30
N ASN A 31 10.18 -21.13 -3.05
CA ASN A 31 9.22 -22.02 -3.67
C ASN A 31 8.78 -21.46 -5.04
N PHE A 32 8.59 -22.35 -6.02
CA PHE A 32 8.03 -22.02 -7.34
C PHE A 32 6.50 -22.19 -7.40
N TYR A 33 5.88 -22.65 -6.32
CA TYR A 33 4.42 -22.79 -6.18
C TYR A 33 3.83 -23.61 -7.34
N ARG A 34 4.42 -24.80 -7.58
CA ARG A 34 4.07 -25.69 -8.69
C ARG A 34 2.78 -26.45 -8.44
N GLU A 35 2.66 -27.05 -7.26
CA GLU A 35 1.53 -27.91 -6.89
C GLU A 35 0.60 -27.20 -5.93
N PRO A 36 -0.73 -27.27 -6.13
CA PRO A 36 -1.67 -26.68 -5.19
C PRO A 36 -1.56 -27.39 -3.82
N PRO A 37 -1.68 -26.65 -2.70
CA PRO A 37 -1.60 -27.25 -1.37
C PRO A 37 -2.76 -28.22 -1.15
N PRO A 38 -2.53 -29.48 -0.72
CA PRO A 38 -3.58 -30.50 -0.55
C PRO A 38 -4.35 -30.33 0.77
N LEU A 39 -4.47 -29.11 1.31
CA LEU A 39 -4.93 -28.85 2.67
C LEU A 39 -6.28 -28.11 2.68
N GLU A 40 -7.19 -28.58 3.52
CA GLU A 40 -8.40 -27.83 3.89
C GLU A 40 -8.02 -26.66 4.81
N ILE A 41 -8.65 -25.50 4.58
CA ILE A 41 -8.44 -24.27 5.35
C ILE A 41 -9.79 -23.66 5.73
N SER A 42 -9.82 -22.95 6.86
CA SER A 42 -11.01 -22.18 7.21
C SER A 42 -11.13 -20.93 6.33
N ILE A 43 -12.34 -20.37 6.23
CA ILE A 43 -12.59 -19.11 5.49
C ILE A 43 -11.85 -17.94 6.15
N GLU A 44 -11.75 -17.93 7.48
CA GLU A 44 -11.02 -16.92 8.24
C GLU A 44 -9.51 -16.98 7.94
N GLU A 45 -8.92 -18.18 7.92
CA GLU A 45 -7.53 -18.37 7.50
C GLU A 45 -7.33 -17.95 6.04
N PHE A 46 -8.29 -18.26 5.16
CA PHE A 46 -8.26 -17.91 3.75
C PHE A 46 -8.16 -16.39 3.56
N GLU A 47 -9.04 -15.63 4.23
CA GLU A 47 -9.02 -14.16 4.19
C GLU A 47 -7.72 -13.60 4.78
N GLN A 48 -7.37 -14.01 5.99
CA GLN A 48 -6.21 -13.46 6.69
C GLN A 48 -4.91 -13.70 5.90
N PHE A 49 -4.71 -14.90 5.34
CA PHE A 49 -3.51 -15.23 4.58
C PHE A 49 -3.41 -14.43 3.27
N ALA A 50 -4.54 -14.19 2.61
CA ALA A 50 -4.58 -13.34 1.43
C ALA A 50 -4.18 -11.89 1.77
N LEU A 51 -4.74 -11.35 2.85
CA LEU A 51 -4.47 -9.98 3.30
C LEU A 51 -3.02 -9.80 3.74
N ASP A 52 -2.48 -10.73 4.51
CA ASP A 52 -1.10 -10.66 4.98
C ASP A 52 -0.10 -10.67 3.81
N ARG A 53 -0.31 -11.54 2.81
CA ARG A 53 0.54 -11.53 1.60
C ARG A 53 0.38 -10.24 0.81
N MET A 54 -0.86 -9.73 0.70
CA MET A 54 -1.13 -8.47 0.01
C MET A 54 -0.34 -7.31 0.60
N GLN A 55 -0.32 -7.19 1.93
CA GLN A 55 0.40 -6.12 2.63
C GLN A 55 1.91 -6.16 2.34
N VAL A 56 2.51 -7.35 2.30
CA VAL A 56 3.93 -7.51 1.94
C VAL A 56 4.21 -7.11 0.49
N LEU A 57 3.35 -7.55 -0.45
CA LEU A 57 3.48 -7.21 -1.87
C LEU A 57 3.34 -5.70 -2.10
N GLN A 58 2.40 -5.06 -1.42
CA GLN A 58 2.18 -3.61 -1.48
C GLN A 58 3.34 -2.82 -0.89
N ALA A 59 3.86 -3.22 0.27
CA ALA A 59 5.01 -2.59 0.90
C ALA A 59 6.24 -2.62 -0.02
N LEU A 60 6.50 -3.77 -0.65
CA LEU A 60 7.62 -3.95 -1.58
C LEU A 60 7.49 -3.06 -2.83
N LEU A 61 6.34 -3.11 -3.51
CA LEU A 61 6.12 -2.30 -4.71
C LEU A 61 6.16 -0.80 -4.40
N THR A 62 5.61 -0.41 -3.25
CA THR A 62 5.65 0.97 -2.76
C THR A 62 7.08 1.45 -2.54
N ALA A 63 7.88 0.63 -1.85
CA ALA A 63 9.27 0.96 -1.57
C ALA A 63 10.10 1.09 -2.86
N GLN A 64 9.87 0.22 -3.85
CA GLN A 64 10.51 0.30 -5.17
C GLN A 64 10.10 1.57 -5.93
N MET A 65 8.81 1.93 -5.94
CA MET A 65 8.33 3.11 -6.66
C MET A 65 8.74 4.44 -6.01
N ARG A 66 9.01 4.44 -4.70
CA ARG A 66 9.56 5.60 -3.97
C ARG A 66 11.06 5.79 -4.18
N ASN A 67 11.72 4.91 -4.94
CA ASN A 67 13.17 4.91 -5.16
C ASN A 67 13.94 4.97 -3.83
N LEU A 68 13.48 4.24 -2.81
CA LEU A 68 14.16 4.17 -1.52
C LEU A 68 15.57 3.58 -1.69
N THR A 69 16.51 3.95 -0.81
CA THR A 69 17.84 3.35 -0.83
C THR A 69 17.74 1.84 -0.50
N PRO A 70 18.73 1.02 -0.89
CA PRO A 70 18.71 -0.41 -0.58
C PRO A 70 18.53 -0.71 0.92
N GLU A 71 19.10 0.10 1.81
CA GLU A 71 18.96 -0.08 3.26
C GLU A 71 17.54 0.25 3.74
N GLN A 72 16.94 1.33 3.22
CA GLN A 72 15.57 1.72 3.55
C GLN A 72 14.54 0.71 3.02
N LEU A 73 14.78 0.20 1.81
CA LEU A 73 13.99 -0.88 1.20
C LEU A 73 14.02 -2.13 2.09
N ASP A 74 15.22 -2.55 2.52
CA ASP A 74 15.39 -3.73 3.36
C ASP A 74 14.70 -3.57 4.73
N LYS A 75 14.79 -2.38 5.33
CA LYS A 75 14.11 -2.09 6.59
C LYS A 75 12.59 -2.17 6.44
N ALA A 76 12.02 -1.45 5.47
CA ALA A 76 10.58 -1.39 5.27
C ALA A 76 9.98 -2.75 4.90
N VAL A 77 10.62 -3.47 3.98
CA VAL A 77 10.17 -4.80 3.54
C VAL A 77 10.41 -5.83 4.64
N GLY A 78 11.53 -5.76 5.36
CA GLY A 78 11.83 -6.62 6.49
C GLY A 78 10.82 -6.48 7.63
N GLU A 79 10.40 -5.26 7.96
CA GLU A 79 9.35 -4.98 8.94
C GLU A 79 8.00 -5.56 8.51
N ALA A 80 7.62 -5.38 7.23
CA ALA A 80 6.39 -5.94 6.68
C ALA A 80 6.41 -7.48 6.68
N ILE A 81 7.50 -8.10 6.25
CA ILE A 81 7.67 -9.57 6.27
C ILE A 81 7.58 -10.07 7.70
N LYS A 82 8.29 -9.45 8.66
CA LYS A 82 8.27 -9.87 10.06
C LYS A 82 6.88 -9.79 10.69
N LYS A 83 6.10 -8.77 10.31
CA LYS A 83 4.75 -8.54 10.84
C LYS A 83 3.70 -9.47 10.23
N TYR A 84 3.72 -9.65 8.92
CA TYR A 84 2.64 -10.30 8.19
C TYR A 84 2.98 -11.72 7.73
N MET A 85 4.22 -11.98 7.29
CA MET A 85 4.64 -13.24 6.67
C MET A 85 6.07 -13.64 7.10
N PRO A 86 6.29 -13.97 8.38
CA PRO A 86 7.61 -14.34 8.86
C PRO A 86 8.14 -15.57 8.10
N MET A 87 9.43 -15.52 7.74
CA MET A 87 10.14 -16.56 6.98
C MET A 87 11.51 -16.82 7.61
N SER A 88 11.48 -17.53 8.72
CA SER A 88 12.65 -17.85 9.54
C SER A 88 13.60 -18.81 8.80
N PRO A 89 14.93 -18.61 8.90
CA PRO A 89 15.90 -19.44 8.20
C PRO A 89 15.99 -20.86 8.77
N ASN A 90 16.42 -21.82 7.95
CA ASN A 90 16.67 -23.22 8.34
C ASN A 90 17.81 -23.43 9.35
N SER A 91 18.56 -22.36 9.69
CA SER A 91 19.77 -22.47 10.48
C SER A 91 19.49 -22.81 11.96
N LYS A 92 20.42 -23.57 12.57
CA LYS A 92 20.41 -23.99 13.98
C LYS A 92 20.44 -22.82 15.00
N GLY A 93 20.55 -21.58 14.53
CA GLY A 93 20.47 -20.36 15.34
C GLY A 93 19.10 -19.69 15.36
N SER A 94 18.08 -20.25 14.70
CA SER A 94 16.70 -19.73 14.81
C SER A 94 16.03 -20.24 16.08
N ASN A 95 15.37 -19.34 16.82
CA ASN A 95 14.55 -19.70 17.99
C ASN A 95 13.20 -20.35 17.62
N ALA A 96 12.96 -20.57 16.33
CA ALA A 96 11.70 -21.09 15.81
C ALA A 96 11.72 -22.63 15.87
N SER A 97 10.68 -23.19 16.50
CA SER A 97 10.46 -24.64 16.47
C SER A 97 10.20 -25.13 15.05
N HIS A 98 10.51 -26.40 14.77
CA HIS A 98 10.24 -27.03 13.47
C HIS A 98 8.78 -26.84 13.00
N ARG A 99 7.84 -26.91 13.95
CA ARG A 99 6.41 -26.68 13.69
C ARG A 99 6.12 -25.26 13.21
N GLN A 100 6.76 -24.25 13.80
CA GLN A 100 6.61 -22.85 13.39
C GLN A 100 7.16 -22.63 11.98
N LEU A 101 8.32 -23.21 11.64
CA LEU A 101 8.88 -23.13 10.28
C LEU A 101 7.93 -23.71 9.23
N MET A 102 7.29 -24.83 9.54
CA MET A 102 6.29 -25.44 8.65
C MET A 102 5.02 -24.59 8.52
N GLU A 103 4.54 -23.98 9.61
CA GLU A 103 3.38 -23.08 9.59
C GLU A 103 3.66 -21.80 8.77
N GLU A 104 4.84 -21.21 8.90
CA GLU A 104 5.30 -20.07 8.09
C GLU A 104 5.29 -20.40 6.59
N ARG A 105 5.83 -21.57 6.22
CA ARG A 105 5.87 -22.04 4.83
C ARG A 105 4.51 -22.43 4.28
N ARG A 106 3.66 -23.04 5.11
CA ARG A 106 2.24 -23.31 4.79
C ARG A 106 1.52 -22.02 4.47
N LYS A 107 1.65 -21.00 5.32
CA LYS A 107 1.00 -19.69 5.12
C LYS A 107 1.45 -19.06 3.80
N ASP A 108 2.75 -19.11 3.50
CA ASP A 108 3.28 -18.58 2.25
C ASP A 108 2.76 -19.32 1.01
N HIS A 109 2.74 -20.64 1.05
CA HIS A 109 2.26 -21.46 -0.04
C HIS A 109 0.77 -21.21 -0.33
N ILE A 110 -0.06 -21.24 0.72
CA ILE A 110 -1.51 -21.09 0.61
C ILE A 110 -1.87 -19.67 0.15
N SER A 111 -1.29 -18.64 0.78
CA SER A 111 -1.56 -17.24 0.43
C SER A 111 -1.27 -16.95 -1.04
N HIS A 112 -0.19 -17.53 -1.61
CA HIS A 112 0.14 -17.37 -3.02
C HIS A 112 -0.97 -17.91 -3.93
N PHE A 113 -1.47 -19.12 -3.67
CA PHE A 113 -2.54 -19.73 -4.46
C PHE A 113 -3.89 -19.01 -4.28
N ILE A 114 -4.18 -18.50 -3.09
CA ILE A 114 -5.38 -17.68 -2.86
C ILE A 114 -5.34 -16.41 -3.71
N LEU A 115 -4.21 -15.70 -3.73
CA LEU A 115 -4.07 -14.50 -4.57
C LEU A 115 -4.12 -14.83 -6.08
N ARG A 116 -3.67 -16.01 -6.53
CA ARG A 116 -3.88 -16.42 -7.93
C ARG A 116 -5.36 -16.45 -8.31
N LEU A 117 -6.23 -16.91 -7.40
CA LEU A 117 -7.68 -16.89 -7.64
C LEU A 117 -8.21 -15.45 -7.75
N ALA A 118 -7.81 -14.56 -6.84
CA ALA A 118 -8.29 -13.18 -6.82
C ALA A 118 -7.82 -12.35 -8.03
N TYR A 119 -6.56 -12.54 -8.47
CA TYR A 119 -5.89 -11.71 -9.47
C TYR A 119 -5.85 -12.32 -10.88
N SER A 120 -6.40 -13.51 -11.10
CA SER A 120 -6.45 -14.13 -12.44
C SER A 120 -7.58 -13.61 -13.34
N ARG A 121 -8.49 -12.78 -12.80
CA ARG A 121 -9.75 -12.36 -13.47
C ARG A 121 -9.56 -11.39 -14.64
N SER A 122 -8.66 -10.42 -14.51
CA SER A 122 -8.40 -9.42 -15.55
C SER A 122 -6.94 -9.43 -15.99
N GLN A 123 -6.65 -8.88 -17.17
CA GLN A 123 -5.27 -8.77 -17.62
C GLN A 123 -4.47 -7.77 -16.78
N GLU A 124 -5.08 -6.68 -16.29
CA GLU A 124 -4.40 -5.73 -15.41
C GLU A 124 -4.03 -6.36 -14.06
N LEU A 125 -4.97 -7.11 -13.45
CA LEU A 125 -4.75 -7.80 -12.18
C LEU A 125 -3.66 -8.85 -12.30
N ARG A 126 -3.68 -9.66 -13.38
CA ARG A 126 -2.64 -10.65 -13.68
C ARG A 126 -1.27 -10.00 -13.81
N SER A 127 -1.19 -8.91 -14.58
CA SER A 127 0.06 -8.18 -14.80
C SER A 127 0.60 -7.55 -13.52
N TRP A 128 -0.28 -7.03 -12.66
CA TRP A 128 0.09 -6.48 -11.36
C TRP A 128 0.62 -7.57 -10.42
N PHE A 129 -0.12 -8.67 -10.26
CA PHE A 129 0.27 -9.76 -9.36
C PHE A 129 1.57 -10.43 -9.81
N LEU A 130 1.71 -10.69 -11.11
CA LEU A 130 2.96 -11.21 -11.70
C LEU A 130 4.16 -10.32 -11.34
N ARG A 131 4.03 -9.00 -11.50
CA ARG A 131 5.10 -8.05 -11.18
C ARG A 131 5.43 -8.05 -9.68
N ALA A 132 4.41 -7.98 -8.83
CA ALA A 132 4.56 -7.94 -7.38
C ALA A 132 5.26 -9.20 -6.86
N GLU A 133 4.81 -10.35 -7.34
CA GLU A 133 5.25 -11.66 -6.91
C GLU A 133 6.67 -11.98 -7.41
N CYS A 134 7.01 -11.60 -8.66
CA CYS A 134 8.38 -11.64 -9.15
C CYS A 134 9.32 -10.75 -8.33
N ALA A 135 8.87 -9.55 -7.92
CA ALA A 135 9.65 -8.67 -7.07
C ALA A 135 9.90 -9.31 -5.69
N LEU A 136 8.88 -9.92 -5.09
CA LEU A 136 9.00 -10.61 -3.81
C LEU A 136 9.94 -11.81 -3.90
N PHE A 137 9.81 -12.62 -4.95
CA PHE A 137 10.71 -13.74 -5.19
C PHE A 137 12.16 -13.26 -5.35
N ARG A 138 12.39 -12.18 -6.12
CA ARG A 138 13.72 -11.57 -6.27
C ARG A 138 14.32 -11.18 -4.93
N TYR A 139 13.56 -10.43 -4.13
CA TYR A 139 13.99 -9.98 -2.81
C TYR A 139 14.37 -11.15 -1.90
N ARG A 140 13.55 -12.21 -1.88
CA ARG A 140 13.83 -13.42 -1.09
C ARG A 140 15.05 -14.17 -1.60
N PHE A 141 15.20 -14.29 -2.92
CA PHE A 141 16.32 -14.97 -3.53
C PHE A 141 17.64 -14.27 -3.19
N GLU A 142 17.71 -12.94 -3.34
CA GLU A 142 18.92 -12.14 -3.04
C GLU A 142 19.31 -12.18 -1.54
N LYS A 143 18.36 -12.41 -0.63
CA LYS A 143 18.58 -12.51 0.82
C LYS A 143 18.86 -13.94 1.31
N GLU A 144 18.74 -14.94 0.42
CA GLU A 144 18.99 -16.35 0.75
C GLU A 144 20.48 -16.68 0.74
N MET A 145 20.90 -17.67 1.52
CA MET A 145 22.30 -18.13 1.49
C MET A 145 22.61 -18.84 0.17
N LEU A 146 23.83 -18.65 -0.34
CA LEU A 146 24.28 -19.24 -1.61
C LEU A 146 24.15 -20.77 -1.64
N LYS A 147 24.33 -21.45 -0.50
CA LYS A 147 24.12 -22.90 -0.37
C LYS A 147 22.67 -23.30 -0.66
N ASP A 148 21.72 -22.59 -0.05
CA ASP A 148 20.29 -22.88 -0.16
C ASP A 148 19.76 -22.48 -1.55
N GLN A 149 20.33 -21.44 -2.17
CA GLN A 149 20.09 -21.11 -3.57
C GLN A 149 20.50 -22.27 -4.49
N LEU A 150 21.72 -22.80 -4.35
CA LEU A 150 22.19 -23.91 -5.19
C LEU A 150 21.35 -25.18 -4.99
N GLU A 151 21.04 -25.56 -3.75
CA GLU A 151 20.19 -26.73 -3.45
C GLU A 151 18.79 -26.58 -4.05
N PHE A 152 18.21 -25.37 -3.97
CA PHE A 152 16.93 -25.08 -4.58
C PHE A 152 16.98 -25.31 -6.10
N LEU A 153 18.02 -24.83 -6.78
CA LEU A 153 18.14 -24.91 -8.24
C LEU A 153 18.36 -26.34 -8.74
N GLU A 154 19.15 -27.14 -8.02
CA GLU A 154 19.32 -28.56 -8.31
C GLU A 154 17.96 -29.29 -8.27
N LYS A 155 17.13 -29.01 -7.25
CA LYS A 155 15.78 -29.58 -7.14
C LYS A 155 14.83 -29.11 -8.24
N GLN A 156 15.00 -27.90 -8.77
CA GLN A 156 14.11 -27.39 -9.81
C GLN A 156 14.34 -28.02 -11.20
N ASN A 157 15.40 -28.83 -11.37
CA ASN A 157 15.81 -29.45 -12.64
C ASN A 157 15.85 -28.44 -13.80
N LEU A 158 16.38 -27.27 -13.51
CA LEU A 158 16.61 -26.25 -14.52
C LEU A 158 17.80 -26.73 -15.33
N SER A 159 17.63 -26.88 -16.65
CA SER A 159 18.61 -27.42 -17.59
C SER A 159 19.84 -26.50 -17.76
N TRP A 160 20.55 -26.23 -16.67
CA TRP A 160 21.66 -25.30 -16.58
C TRP A 160 22.92 -26.10 -16.34
N LYS A 161 23.76 -26.18 -17.38
CA LYS A 161 25.00 -26.91 -17.28
C LYS A 161 26.06 -25.95 -16.72
N LYS A 162 26.65 -26.29 -15.57
CA LYS A 162 27.82 -25.57 -15.08
C LYS A 162 28.95 -25.74 -16.09
N VAL A 163 29.56 -24.63 -16.51
CA VAL A 163 30.69 -24.62 -17.44
C VAL A 163 31.89 -25.25 -16.73
N SER A 164 32.57 -26.19 -17.40
CA SER A 164 33.76 -26.83 -16.84
C SER A 164 34.92 -25.85 -16.73
N ASP A 165 35.85 -26.08 -15.81
CA ASP A 165 37.02 -25.20 -15.65
C ASP A 165 37.92 -25.19 -16.92
N GLU A 166 37.88 -26.27 -17.70
CA GLU A 166 38.60 -26.38 -18.98
C GLU A 166 37.97 -25.51 -20.07
N ASP A 167 36.64 -25.59 -20.25
CA ASP A 167 35.91 -24.75 -21.21
C ASP A 167 36.02 -23.27 -20.84
N LYS A 168 36.02 -22.99 -19.54
CA LYS A 168 36.17 -21.64 -19.00
C LYS A 168 37.55 -21.05 -19.30
N ARG A 169 38.62 -21.85 -19.25
CA ARG A 169 39.97 -21.43 -19.68
C ARG A 169 40.04 -21.11 -21.16
N LEU A 170 39.42 -21.94 -22.00
CA LEU A 170 39.37 -21.73 -23.46
C LEU A 170 38.57 -20.48 -23.85
N LEU A 171 37.52 -20.16 -23.09
CA LEU A 171 36.63 -19.03 -23.37
C LEU A 171 37.00 -17.74 -22.62
N LYS A 172 38.06 -17.77 -21.79
CA LYS A 172 38.43 -16.70 -20.85
C LYS A 172 38.52 -15.31 -21.51
N GLU A 173 39.25 -15.18 -22.61
CA GLU A 173 39.39 -13.90 -23.32
C GLU A 173 38.04 -13.37 -23.85
N LYS A 174 37.16 -14.27 -24.31
CA LYS A 174 35.86 -13.91 -24.86
C LYS A 174 34.85 -13.56 -23.76
N LEU A 175 34.86 -14.30 -22.66
CA LEU A 175 34.07 -13.98 -21.46
C LEU A 175 34.49 -12.63 -20.87
N LYS A 176 35.79 -12.31 -20.87
CA LYS A 176 36.33 -11.02 -20.45
C LYS A 176 35.82 -9.87 -21.31
N ALA A 177 35.84 -10.05 -22.64
CA ALA A 177 35.37 -9.04 -23.59
C ALA A 177 33.86 -8.76 -23.47
N SER A 178 33.07 -9.75 -23.05
CA SER A 178 31.62 -9.61 -22.86
C SER A 178 31.20 -9.04 -21.50
N SER A 179 32.13 -8.91 -20.54
CA SER A 179 31.83 -8.45 -19.19
C SER A 179 32.02 -6.94 -19.03
N PHE A 180 30.97 -6.24 -18.61
CA PHE A 180 30.99 -4.80 -18.34
C PHE A 180 31.91 -4.41 -17.17
N LYS A 181 32.16 -5.35 -16.24
CA LYS A 181 33.17 -5.24 -15.18
C LYS A 181 34.13 -6.43 -15.30
N PRO A 182 35.42 -6.21 -15.59
CA PRO A 182 36.39 -7.30 -15.64
C PRO A 182 36.68 -7.79 -14.21
N GLY A 183 35.95 -8.81 -13.76
CA GLY A 183 36.26 -9.56 -12.54
C GLY A 183 37.32 -10.64 -12.78
N ASN A 184 37.76 -11.30 -11.71
CA ASN A 184 38.60 -12.49 -11.84
C ASN A 184 37.76 -13.65 -12.37
N ILE A 185 37.82 -13.88 -13.68
CA ILE A 185 37.03 -14.92 -14.35
C ILE A 185 37.29 -16.27 -13.70
N ASP A 186 38.50 -16.57 -13.25
CA ASP A 186 38.87 -17.88 -12.69
C ASP A 186 38.07 -18.22 -11.41
N GLU A 187 37.64 -17.23 -10.63
CA GLU A 187 36.85 -17.43 -9.41
C GLU A 187 35.33 -17.46 -9.67
N GLU A 188 34.86 -16.83 -10.74
CA GLU A 188 33.43 -16.73 -11.05
C GLU A 188 32.86 -18.02 -11.66
N THR A 189 31.74 -18.52 -11.15
CA THR A 189 31.05 -19.66 -11.79
C THR A 189 30.20 -19.19 -12.98
N TYR A 190 30.29 -19.91 -14.10
CA TYR A 190 29.50 -19.67 -15.30
C TYR A 190 28.54 -20.83 -15.58
N PHE A 191 27.37 -20.50 -16.10
CA PHE A 191 26.33 -21.44 -16.54
C PHE A 191 26.10 -21.31 -18.04
N GLU A 192 26.00 -22.44 -18.71
CA GLU A 192 25.62 -22.55 -20.11
C GLU A 192 24.10 -22.71 -20.21
N VAL A 193 23.45 -21.81 -20.95
CA VAL A 193 22.00 -21.79 -21.17
C VAL A 193 21.68 -21.46 -22.62
N ASP A 194 20.50 -21.83 -23.10
CA ASP A 194 20.04 -21.38 -24.43
C ASP A 194 19.85 -19.86 -24.44
N PHE A 195 20.35 -19.19 -25.48
CA PHE A 195 20.35 -17.72 -25.53
C PHE A 195 18.93 -17.12 -25.51
N GLU A 196 17.94 -17.87 -26.01
CA GLU A 196 16.52 -17.50 -26.00
C GLU A 196 15.97 -17.29 -24.59
N ARG A 197 16.54 -17.98 -23.59
CA ARG A 197 16.14 -17.85 -22.18
C ARG A 197 16.75 -16.63 -21.49
N VAL A 198 17.70 -15.95 -22.13
CA VAL A 198 18.41 -14.78 -21.59
C VAL A 198 18.43 -13.59 -22.53
N THR A 199 17.37 -13.45 -23.35
CA THR A 199 17.23 -12.35 -24.31
C THR A 199 17.45 -10.96 -23.70
N GLY A 200 17.06 -10.75 -22.43
CA GLY A 200 17.29 -9.50 -21.71
C GLY A 200 18.76 -9.21 -21.39
N LEU A 201 19.60 -10.22 -21.17
CA LEU A 201 21.05 -10.06 -21.01
C LEU A 201 21.75 -9.92 -22.37
N VAL A 202 21.26 -10.67 -23.37
CA VAL A 202 21.75 -10.63 -24.75
C VAL A 202 21.53 -9.26 -25.37
N GLY A 203 20.33 -8.69 -25.25
CA GLY A 203 20.00 -7.36 -25.80
C GLY A 203 20.84 -6.24 -25.20
N ARG A 204 21.32 -6.40 -23.96
CA ARG A 204 22.22 -5.46 -23.28
C ARG A 204 23.71 -5.76 -23.53
N ARG A 205 24.03 -6.82 -24.30
CA ARG A 205 25.39 -7.30 -24.56
C ARG A 205 26.17 -7.60 -23.27
N GLN A 206 25.48 -8.19 -22.28
CA GLN A 206 26.04 -8.51 -20.96
C GLN A 206 26.49 -9.98 -20.83
N VAL A 207 26.30 -10.79 -21.87
CA VAL A 207 26.64 -12.23 -21.89
C VAL A 207 27.35 -12.58 -23.19
N TYR A 208 28.25 -13.56 -23.13
CA TYR A 208 28.88 -14.15 -24.30
C TYR A 208 27.95 -15.21 -24.92
N ILE A 209 27.88 -15.26 -26.25
CA ILE A 209 27.07 -16.23 -27.00
C ILE A 209 27.96 -16.98 -27.98
N GLN A 210 27.83 -18.30 -28.02
CA GLN A 210 28.49 -19.17 -28.98
C GLN A 210 27.55 -20.32 -29.36
N ALA A 211 27.37 -20.54 -30.67
CA ALA A 211 26.58 -21.66 -31.21
C ALA A 211 25.16 -21.81 -30.60
N GLY A 212 24.47 -20.68 -30.35
CA GLY A 212 23.13 -20.68 -29.74
C GLY A 212 23.11 -20.84 -28.21
N LYS A 213 24.28 -20.92 -27.57
CA LYS A 213 24.42 -21.00 -26.11
C LYS A 213 24.95 -19.68 -25.57
N ALA A 214 24.35 -19.20 -24.48
CA ALA A 214 24.79 -18.04 -23.73
C ALA A 214 25.47 -18.47 -22.42
N PHE A 215 26.53 -17.74 -22.05
CA PHE A 215 27.33 -17.99 -20.86
C PHE A 215 27.02 -16.92 -19.81
N VAL A 216 26.38 -17.33 -18.73
CA VAL A 216 25.83 -16.43 -17.69
C VAL A 216 26.60 -16.62 -16.40
N ARG A 217 26.95 -15.52 -15.73
CA ARG A 217 27.65 -15.53 -14.43
C ARG A 217 26.72 -15.92 -13.29
N LEU A 218 27.28 -16.44 -12.21
CA LEU A 218 26.56 -16.71 -10.97
C LEU A 218 25.85 -15.46 -10.42
N SER A 219 26.45 -14.27 -10.53
CA SER A 219 25.82 -13.01 -10.12
C SER A 219 24.54 -12.69 -10.90
N ASP A 220 24.46 -13.13 -12.16
CA ASP A 220 23.34 -12.89 -13.05
C ASP A 220 22.34 -14.07 -13.03
N GLN A 221 22.62 -15.13 -12.24
CA GLN A 221 21.76 -16.30 -12.10
C GLN A 221 20.36 -15.93 -11.63
N VAL A 222 20.22 -14.90 -10.78
CA VAL A 222 18.91 -14.42 -10.31
C VAL A 222 17.98 -14.08 -11.47
N VAL A 223 18.50 -13.56 -12.59
CA VAL A 223 17.70 -13.21 -13.77
C VAL A 223 17.10 -14.47 -14.41
N LEU A 224 17.88 -15.53 -14.54
CA LEU A 224 17.43 -16.82 -15.07
C LEU A 224 16.30 -17.44 -14.24
N VAL A 225 16.48 -17.45 -12.92
CA VAL A 225 15.48 -18.00 -11.98
C VAL A 225 14.20 -17.19 -12.04
N LEU A 226 14.32 -15.86 -12.11
CA LEU A 226 13.19 -14.95 -12.17
C LEU A 226 12.40 -15.07 -13.47
N ASP A 227 13.07 -15.19 -14.61
CA ASP A 227 12.40 -15.31 -15.90
C ASP A 227 11.63 -16.63 -15.97
N GLU A 228 12.22 -17.74 -15.50
CA GLU A 228 11.52 -19.02 -15.39
C GLU A 228 10.31 -18.95 -14.44
N PHE A 229 10.48 -18.33 -13.27
CA PHE A 229 9.40 -18.15 -12.31
C PHE A 229 8.26 -17.33 -12.91
N LYS A 230 8.60 -16.24 -13.62
CA LYS A 230 7.66 -15.34 -14.28
C LYS A 230 6.87 -16.07 -15.36
N GLU A 231 7.54 -16.83 -16.23
CA GLU A 231 6.88 -17.57 -17.31
C GLU A 231 5.88 -18.58 -16.75
N ARG A 232 6.30 -19.38 -15.77
CA ARG A 232 5.45 -20.38 -15.12
C ARG A 232 4.27 -19.76 -14.39
N LEU A 233 4.50 -18.67 -13.65
CA LEU A 233 3.44 -17.97 -12.93
C LEU A 233 2.45 -17.33 -13.90
N SER A 234 2.93 -16.73 -14.99
CA SER A 234 2.08 -16.16 -16.04
C SER A 234 1.16 -17.22 -16.66
N HIS A 235 1.72 -18.38 -17.03
CA HIS A 235 0.94 -19.50 -17.55
C HIS A 235 -0.08 -20.01 -16.52
N ALA A 236 0.33 -20.18 -15.25
CA ALA A 236 -0.56 -20.63 -14.18
C ALA A 236 -1.74 -19.66 -13.94
N LEU A 237 -1.50 -18.35 -13.97
CA LEU A 237 -2.55 -17.34 -13.83
C LEU A 237 -3.54 -17.37 -14.99
N GLU A 238 -3.06 -17.63 -16.21
CA GLU A 238 -3.93 -17.75 -17.38
C GLU A 238 -4.83 -18.98 -17.32
N VAL A 239 -4.26 -20.14 -16.97
CA VAL A 239 -5.03 -21.37 -16.75
C VAL A 239 -6.05 -21.18 -15.62
N THR A 240 -5.65 -20.55 -14.52
CA THR A 240 -6.54 -20.28 -13.39
C THR A 240 -7.70 -19.36 -13.79
N GLY A 241 -7.41 -18.28 -14.53
CA GLY A 241 -8.45 -17.35 -15.00
C GLY A 241 -9.46 -17.99 -15.95
N ARG A 242 -9.03 -18.96 -16.78
CA ARG A 242 -9.92 -19.74 -17.65
C ARG A 242 -10.79 -20.74 -16.87
N ALA A 243 -10.28 -21.27 -15.76
CA ALA A 243 -11.01 -22.22 -14.92
C ALA A 243 -11.98 -21.55 -13.93
N LEU A 244 -11.71 -20.29 -13.57
CA LEU A 244 -12.44 -19.54 -12.54
C LEU A 244 -13.97 -19.46 -12.74
N PRO A 245 -14.52 -19.23 -13.96
CA PRO A 245 -15.98 -19.17 -14.17
C PRO A 245 -16.71 -20.49 -13.85
N ARG A 246 -16.00 -21.62 -13.82
CA ARG A 246 -16.59 -22.91 -13.39
C ARG A 246 -16.65 -23.06 -11.87
N MET A 247 -15.93 -22.20 -11.15
CA MET A 247 -15.94 -22.12 -9.69
C MET A 247 -16.86 -21.01 -9.17
N ASP A 248 -17.41 -20.17 -10.06
CA ASP A 248 -18.39 -19.11 -9.73
C ASP A 248 -19.70 -19.67 -9.14
N GLU A 249 -19.92 -20.99 -9.19
CA GLU A 249 -21.07 -21.65 -8.57
C GLU A 249 -20.96 -21.75 -7.02
N ASP A 250 -19.79 -21.49 -6.42
CA ASP A 250 -19.63 -21.48 -4.96
C ASP A 250 -19.84 -20.07 -4.39
N ASP A 251 -21.04 -19.81 -3.89
CA ASP A 251 -21.48 -18.54 -3.27
C ASP A 251 -20.56 -18.05 -2.13
N ARG A 252 -19.70 -18.91 -1.55
CA ARG A 252 -18.83 -18.55 -0.43
C ARG A 252 -17.52 -17.90 -0.88
N LEU A 253 -17.00 -18.26 -2.05
CA LEU A 253 -15.67 -17.80 -2.50
C LEU A 253 -15.73 -16.39 -3.13
N MET A 254 -16.81 -16.08 -3.85
CA MET A 254 -16.91 -14.84 -4.60
C MET A 254 -16.97 -13.57 -3.74
N PRO A 255 -17.71 -13.52 -2.63
CA PRO A 255 -17.67 -12.38 -1.71
C PRO A 255 -16.27 -12.11 -1.19
N VAL A 256 -15.53 -13.17 -0.85
CA VAL A 256 -14.15 -13.10 -0.33
C VAL A 256 -13.18 -12.57 -1.39
N LEU A 257 -13.20 -13.13 -2.59
CA LEU A 257 -12.35 -12.67 -3.70
C LEU A 257 -12.67 -11.23 -4.12
N ASN A 258 -13.94 -10.84 -4.07
CA ASN A 258 -14.35 -9.47 -4.29
C ASN A 258 -13.90 -8.55 -3.16
N ASN A 259 -13.91 -9.01 -1.90
CA ASN A 259 -13.42 -8.25 -0.75
C ASN A 259 -11.90 -8.03 -0.83
N ILE A 260 -11.12 -9.06 -1.18
CA ILE A 260 -9.67 -8.93 -1.39
C ILE A 260 -9.37 -7.90 -2.50
N ASN A 261 -10.12 -7.93 -3.60
CA ASN A 261 -10.01 -6.93 -4.66
C ASN A 261 -10.48 -5.54 -4.23
N LYS A 262 -11.49 -5.43 -3.35
CA LYS A 262 -11.94 -4.16 -2.75
C LYS A 262 -10.95 -3.59 -1.76
N GLN A 263 -10.27 -4.41 -0.98
CA GLN A 263 -9.21 -3.96 -0.07
C GLN A 263 -7.96 -3.50 -0.85
N TYR A 264 -7.71 -4.09 -2.03
CA TYR A 264 -6.78 -3.50 -3.00
C TYR A 264 -7.24 -2.10 -3.49
N LEU A 265 -8.51 -1.70 -3.29
CA LEU A 265 -8.99 -0.35 -3.57
C LEU A 265 -8.62 0.71 -2.50
N GLY A 266 -7.88 0.32 -1.45
CA GLY A 266 -7.40 1.18 -0.37
C GLY A 266 -8.10 0.88 0.96
N ARG A 267 -7.43 1.17 2.08
CA ARG A 267 -8.05 1.07 3.41
C ARG A 267 -9.22 2.06 3.50
N GLU A 268 -10.39 1.59 3.97
CA GLU A 268 -11.47 2.51 4.33
C GLU A 268 -10.97 3.43 5.45
N PHE A 269 -11.01 4.74 5.21
CA PHE A 269 -10.60 5.71 6.21
C PHE A 269 -11.62 5.73 7.34
N THR A 270 -11.27 5.13 8.48
CA THR A 270 -12.04 5.25 9.71
C THR A 270 -11.78 6.63 10.28
N SER A 271 -12.77 7.53 10.22
CA SER A 271 -12.66 8.88 10.76
C SER A 271 -12.35 8.85 12.26
N SER A 272 -11.11 9.12 12.64
CA SER A 272 -10.79 9.64 13.96
C SER A 272 -10.88 11.17 13.85
N ALA A 273 -11.73 11.83 14.63
CA ALA A 273 -11.79 13.30 14.62
C ALA A 273 -10.51 13.87 15.26
N ILE A 274 -9.47 14.09 14.46
CA ILE A 274 -8.13 14.48 14.96
C ILE A 274 -8.05 15.96 15.34
N ALA A 275 -8.88 16.81 14.73
CA ALA A 275 -8.82 18.27 14.87
C ALA A 275 -9.81 18.84 15.90
N GLY A 276 -10.43 18.02 16.76
CA GLY A 276 -11.51 18.47 17.65
C GLY A 276 -12.79 18.86 16.88
N GLU A 277 -13.68 19.63 17.50
CA GLU A 277 -14.90 20.14 16.83
C GLU A 277 -14.54 21.25 15.84
N ILE A 278 -14.23 20.88 14.59
CA ILE A 278 -14.00 21.82 13.50
C ILE A 278 -15.28 22.62 13.23
N GLN A 279 -15.18 23.95 13.24
CA GLN A 279 -16.26 24.86 12.87
C GLN A 279 -16.23 25.20 11.37
N ALA A 280 -17.36 25.66 10.84
CA ALA A 280 -17.47 26.08 9.43
C ALA A 280 -16.46 27.20 9.06
N SER A 281 -16.13 28.07 10.00
CA SER A 281 -15.16 29.17 9.84
C SER A 281 -13.71 28.68 9.73
N ASP A 282 -13.40 27.52 10.28
CA ASP A 282 -12.02 27.00 10.33
C ASP A 282 -11.61 26.35 9.01
N VAL A 283 -12.56 26.02 8.14
CA VAL A 283 -12.29 25.31 6.88
C VAL A 283 -11.34 26.09 5.97
N ASP A 284 -11.47 27.42 5.94
CA ASP A 284 -10.60 28.29 5.12
C ASP A 284 -9.16 28.30 5.63
N THR A 285 -8.95 28.31 6.96
CA THR A 285 -7.60 28.29 7.54
C THR A 285 -6.97 26.90 7.44
N LEU A 286 -7.77 25.84 7.53
CA LEU A 286 -7.34 24.45 7.38
C LEU A 286 -7.01 24.07 5.93
N LYS A 287 -7.37 24.90 4.94
CA LYS A 287 -7.05 24.69 3.51
C LYS A 287 -5.57 24.35 3.28
N VAL A 288 -4.65 24.97 4.02
CA VAL A 288 -3.20 24.76 3.86
C VAL A 288 -2.76 23.30 4.04
N HIS A 289 -3.54 22.51 4.77
CA HIS A 289 -3.28 21.08 5.04
C HIS A 289 -3.93 20.15 4.02
N MET A 290 -4.76 20.67 3.11
CA MET A 290 -5.49 19.84 2.14
C MET A 290 -4.54 19.35 1.02
N PRO A 291 -4.81 18.16 0.45
CA PRO A 291 -4.19 17.74 -0.81
C PRO A 291 -4.73 18.57 -1.98
N LEU A 292 -3.97 18.64 -3.09
CA LEU A 292 -4.35 19.43 -4.28
C LEU A 292 -5.77 19.16 -4.79
N CYS A 293 -6.27 17.92 -4.70
CA CYS A 293 -7.62 17.59 -5.16
C CYS A 293 -8.71 18.30 -4.36
N MET A 294 -8.52 18.48 -3.05
CA MET A 294 -9.50 19.14 -2.18
C MET A 294 -9.25 20.64 -2.12
N GLU A 295 -7.98 21.06 -2.21
CA GLU A 295 -7.61 22.46 -2.32
C GLU A 295 -8.19 23.12 -3.57
N HIS A 296 -8.06 22.46 -4.73
CA HIS A 296 -8.66 22.93 -5.98
C HIS A 296 -10.18 23.05 -5.86
N LEU A 297 -10.86 22.03 -5.32
CA LEU A 297 -12.31 22.07 -5.10
C LEU A 297 -12.72 23.22 -4.18
N HIS A 298 -11.94 23.49 -3.14
CA HIS A 298 -12.19 24.60 -2.23
C HIS A 298 -12.06 25.96 -2.95
N ASP A 299 -10.99 26.17 -3.72
CA ASP A 299 -10.77 27.42 -4.46
C ASP A 299 -11.85 27.68 -5.52
N GLU A 300 -12.24 26.63 -6.24
CA GLU A 300 -13.31 26.67 -7.23
C GLU A 300 -14.66 26.99 -6.58
N LEU A 301 -14.98 26.32 -5.46
CA LEU A 301 -16.18 26.60 -4.69
C LEU A 301 -16.24 28.06 -4.20
N ARG A 302 -15.12 28.58 -3.68
CA ARG A 302 -15.04 29.98 -3.23
C ARG A 302 -15.14 30.97 -4.37
N ARG A 303 -14.62 30.65 -5.56
CA ARG A 303 -14.69 31.51 -6.75
C ARG A 303 -16.05 31.50 -7.42
N GLU A 304 -16.61 30.33 -7.70
CA GLU A 304 -17.88 30.20 -8.42
C GLU A 304 -19.10 30.43 -7.53
N LYS A 305 -18.93 30.29 -6.21
CA LYS A 305 -20.01 30.31 -5.20
C LYS A 305 -21.03 29.20 -5.43
N HIS A 306 -20.60 28.12 -6.08
CA HIS A 306 -21.39 26.94 -6.39
C HIS A 306 -20.43 25.78 -6.69
N THR A 307 -20.92 24.54 -6.57
CA THR A 307 -20.22 23.38 -7.11
C THR A 307 -21.21 22.31 -7.55
N ARG A 308 -20.86 21.58 -8.62
CA ARG A 308 -21.68 20.52 -9.21
C ARG A 308 -21.72 19.28 -8.33
N HIS A 309 -22.58 18.31 -8.69
CA HIS A 309 -22.85 17.15 -7.85
C HIS A 309 -21.59 16.34 -7.48
N GLY A 310 -20.70 16.07 -8.46
CA GLY A 310 -19.45 15.35 -8.21
C GLY A 310 -18.54 16.08 -7.21
N GLY A 311 -18.41 17.41 -7.34
CA GLY A 311 -17.68 18.25 -6.41
C GLY A 311 -18.28 18.27 -5.01
N ARG A 312 -19.61 18.38 -4.89
CA ARG A 312 -20.31 18.32 -3.60
C ARG A 312 -20.06 17.00 -2.88
N MET A 313 -20.12 15.87 -3.61
CA MET A 313 -19.88 14.56 -3.02
C MET A 313 -18.42 14.39 -2.60
N GLN A 314 -17.47 14.64 -3.50
CA GLN A 314 -16.05 14.46 -3.20
C GLN A 314 -15.58 15.38 -2.05
N TYR A 315 -15.92 16.67 -2.11
CA TYR A 315 -15.49 17.64 -1.10
C TYR A 315 -16.30 17.51 0.20
N GLY A 316 -17.61 17.33 0.11
CA GLY A 316 -18.48 17.20 1.29
C GLY A 316 -18.14 15.98 2.14
N LEU A 317 -17.87 14.84 1.52
CA LEU A 317 -17.44 13.64 2.25
C LEU A 317 -16.01 13.79 2.80
N PHE A 318 -15.13 14.52 2.12
CA PHE A 318 -13.83 14.89 2.67
C PHE A 318 -13.96 15.77 3.93
N LEU A 319 -14.81 16.79 3.90
CA LEU A 319 -15.07 17.67 5.07
C LEU A 319 -15.65 16.88 6.25
N LYS A 320 -16.57 15.96 5.99
CA LYS A 320 -17.07 15.01 6.99
C LYS A 320 -15.93 14.19 7.59
N GLY A 321 -15.08 13.60 6.75
CA GLY A 321 -13.92 12.81 7.20
C GLY A 321 -12.88 13.63 7.96
N MET A 322 -12.82 14.94 7.72
CA MET A 322 -11.96 15.89 8.44
C MET A 322 -12.45 16.12 9.87
N GLY A 323 -13.73 15.86 10.15
CA GLY A 323 -14.37 16.07 11.45
C GLY A 323 -15.44 17.17 11.46
N LEU A 324 -15.80 17.74 10.30
CA LEU A 324 -16.86 18.76 10.24
C LEU A 324 -18.21 18.11 10.56
N SER A 325 -18.87 18.56 11.65
CA SER A 325 -20.18 18.04 12.04
C SER A 325 -21.26 18.37 11.02
N LEU A 326 -22.39 17.66 11.05
CA LEU A 326 -23.51 17.93 10.13
C LEU A 326 -24.02 19.38 10.25
N GLU A 327 -24.13 19.89 11.48
CA GLU A 327 -24.57 21.26 11.74
C GLU A 327 -23.62 22.27 11.11
N GLN A 328 -22.31 22.09 11.32
CA GLN A 328 -21.28 22.95 10.75
C GLN A 328 -21.17 22.79 9.22
N ALA A 329 -21.42 21.59 8.68
CA ALA A 329 -21.45 21.38 7.24
C ALA A 329 -22.61 22.14 6.58
N LEU A 330 -23.79 22.17 7.18
CA LEU A 330 -24.93 22.95 6.67
C LEU A 330 -24.60 24.46 6.66
N ILE A 331 -24.00 24.97 7.74
CA ILE A 331 -23.54 26.37 7.83
C ILE A 331 -22.49 26.65 6.74
N PHE A 332 -21.48 25.79 6.62
CA PHE A 332 -20.42 25.92 5.62
C PHE A 332 -20.97 25.99 4.20
N TRP A 333 -21.82 25.03 3.81
CA TRP A 333 -22.37 24.97 2.45
C TRP A 333 -23.31 26.14 2.16
N GLN A 334 -24.08 26.59 3.15
CA GLN A 334 -24.94 27.77 3.02
C GLN A 334 -24.11 29.04 2.82
N MET A 335 -23.01 29.21 3.57
CA MET A 335 -22.08 30.33 3.40
C MET A 335 -21.34 30.26 2.06
N ALA A 336 -20.95 29.06 1.62
CA ALA A 336 -20.22 28.85 0.37
C ALA A 336 -21.10 29.10 -0.87
N PHE A 337 -22.40 28.77 -0.81
CA PHE A 337 -23.38 29.04 -1.86
C PHE A 337 -24.05 30.40 -1.70
N GLU A 338 -23.23 31.44 -1.51
CA GLU A 338 -23.62 32.83 -1.24
C GLU A 338 -24.69 33.40 -2.22
N LYS A 339 -24.73 32.89 -3.46
CA LYS A 339 -25.70 33.30 -4.48
C LYS A 339 -27.13 32.77 -4.25
N LEU A 340 -27.32 31.83 -3.33
CA LEU A 340 -28.61 31.22 -3.02
C LEU A 340 -29.16 31.78 -1.71
N THR A 341 -30.47 31.99 -1.65
CA THR A 341 -31.11 32.33 -0.38
C THR A 341 -31.11 31.11 0.56
N PRO A 342 -31.18 31.32 1.89
CA PRO A 342 -31.30 30.22 2.86
C PRO A 342 -32.43 29.23 2.52
N GLU A 343 -33.56 29.71 2.03
CA GLU A 343 -34.72 28.88 1.66
C GLU A 343 -34.43 28.04 0.41
N GLN A 344 -33.78 28.63 -0.60
CA GLN A 344 -33.38 27.92 -1.81
C GLN A 344 -32.33 26.85 -1.51
N PHE A 345 -31.38 27.15 -0.62
CA PHE A 345 -30.39 26.19 -0.15
C PHE A 345 -31.06 25.02 0.58
N ASN A 346 -31.94 25.31 1.54
CA ASN A 346 -32.63 24.29 2.32
C ASN A 346 -33.49 23.36 1.45
N LYS A 347 -34.16 23.92 0.44
CA LYS A 347 -35.00 23.14 -0.49
C LYS A 347 -34.18 22.22 -1.40
N ASN A 348 -33.05 22.70 -1.92
CA ASN A 348 -32.36 22.03 -3.03
C ASN A 348 -31.11 21.23 -2.59
N TYR A 349 -30.49 21.57 -1.45
CA TYR A 349 -29.18 21.05 -1.07
C TYR A 349 -29.11 20.46 0.34
N ALA A 350 -29.83 21.02 1.32
CA ALA A 350 -29.73 20.56 2.71
C ALA A 350 -30.06 19.07 2.88
N TYR A 351 -31.05 18.55 2.13
CA TYR A 351 -31.36 17.11 2.10
C TYR A 351 -30.14 16.26 1.70
N ASN A 352 -29.43 16.66 0.63
CA ASN A 352 -28.26 15.91 0.15
C ASN A 352 -27.09 15.95 1.17
N VAL A 353 -26.92 17.07 1.87
CA VAL A 353 -25.94 17.18 2.96
C VAL A 353 -26.33 16.25 4.12
N ARG A 354 -27.58 16.26 4.60
CA ARG A 354 -28.05 15.36 5.67
C ARG A 354 -27.93 13.88 5.30
N HIS A 355 -28.27 13.54 4.06
CA HIS A 355 -28.15 12.19 3.54
C HIS A 355 -26.70 11.69 3.53
N SER A 356 -25.74 12.56 3.20
CA SER A 356 -24.31 12.23 3.21
C SER A 356 -23.75 11.92 4.61
N TYR A 357 -24.43 12.38 5.65
CA TYR A 357 -24.13 12.13 7.06
C TYR A 357 -24.99 11.00 7.68
N GLY A 358 -25.77 10.27 6.88
CA GLY A 358 -26.52 9.09 7.33
C GLY A 358 -27.79 9.37 8.13
N MET A 359 -28.26 10.63 8.19
CA MET A 359 -29.41 11.04 9.00
C MET A 359 -30.78 10.86 8.32
N GLU A 360 -30.84 10.50 7.04
CA GLU A 360 -32.08 10.32 6.27
C GLU A 360 -31.98 9.12 5.29
N GLY A 361 -33.07 8.38 5.05
CA GLY A 361 -33.13 7.25 4.09
C GLY A 361 -32.72 5.88 4.66
N LYS A 362 -32.19 4.97 3.82
CA LYS A 362 -31.74 3.59 4.16
C LYS A 362 -30.57 3.52 5.19
N ARG A 363 -30.21 4.64 5.84
CA ARG A 363 -29.05 4.81 6.73
C ARG A 363 -27.72 4.43 6.06
N THR A 364 -27.56 4.74 4.77
CA THR A 364 -26.28 4.52 4.08
C THR A 364 -25.33 5.65 4.46
N ASP A 365 -24.48 5.39 5.45
CA ASP A 365 -23.43 6.30 5.87
C ASP A 365 -22.32 6.35 4.79
N TYR A 366 -22.34 7.38 3.94
CA TYR A 366 -21.35 7.50 2.86
C TYR A 366 -19.96 7.72 3.45
N THR A 367 -19.04 6.84 3.09
CA THR A 367 -17.64 6.93 3.49
C THR A 367 -16.91 7.97 2.63
N PRO A 368 -15.96 8.72 3.21
CA PRO A 368 -15.05 9.57 2.44
C PRO A 368 -14.40 8.81 1.27
N TYR A 369 -14.26 9.49 0.13
CA TYR A 369 -13.71 8.86 -1.06
C TYR A 369 -12.20 8.63 -0.93
N SER A 370 -11.78 7.38 -1.12
CA SER A 370 -10.36 7.05 -1.28
C SER A 370 -9.77 7.70 -2.54
N CYS A 371 -8.43 7.86 -2.58
CA CYS A 371 -7.75 8.38 -3.76
C CYS A 371 -8.09 7.52 -4.99
N LYS A 372 -8.21 6.20 -4.82
CA LYS A 372 -8.54 5.31 -5.93
C LYS A 372 -9.97 5.51 -6.44
N SER A 373 -10.94 5.70 -5.55
CA SER A 373 -12.31 6.05 -5.97
C SER A 373 -12.33 7.35 -6.77
N ILE A 374 -11.58 8.37 -6.35
CA ILE A 374 -11.46 9.65 -7.06
C ILE A 374 -10.73 9.51 -8.42
N ILE A 375 -9.75 8.61 -8.51
CA ILE A 375 -8.95 8.39 -9.72
C ILE A 375 -9.70 7.54 -10.76
N MET A 376 -10.44 6.51 -10.30
CA MET A 376 -11.03 5.49 -11.17
C MET A 376 -12.51 5.74 -11.48
N ASN A 377 -13.25 6.39 -10.59
CA ASN A 377 -14.69 6.57 -10.74
C ASN A 377 -15.02 8.04 -11.04
N ASN A 378 -16.14 8.26 -11.75
CA ASN A 378 -16.72 9.58 -12.02
C ASN A 378 -15.71 10.62 -12.53
N ALA A 379 -15.04 10.33 -13.65
CA ALA A 379 -14.10 11.27 -14.26
C ALA A 379 -14.78 12.64 -14.53
N PRO A 380 -14.10 13.77 -14.25
CA PRO A 380 -14.68 15.10 -14.42
C PRO A 380 -14.92 15.44 -15.91
N GLY A 381 -16.08 16.02 -16.20
CA GLY A 381 -16.42 16.58 -17.51
C GLY A 381 -16.13 18.08 -17.61
N PRO A 382 -16.48 18.71 -18.75
CA PRO A 382 -16.33 20.16 -18.93
C PRO A 382 -17.11 20.97 -17.87
N GLY A 383 -16.39 21.82 -17.14
CA GLY A 383 -16.93 22.62 -16.03
C GLY A 383 -17.12 21.87 -14.72
N ASP A 384 -16.62 20.63 -14.62
CA ASP A 384 -16.47 19.94 -13.34
C ASP A 384 -15.07 20.16 -12.77
N HIS A 385 -14.99 20.39 -11.47
CA HIS A 385 -13.74 20.67 -10.75
C HIS A 385 -13.33 19.54 -9.79
N HIS A 386 -14.06 18.42 -9.78
CA HIS A 386 -13.74 17.26 -8.96
C HIS A 386 -12.72 16.33 -9.64
N GLY A 387 -12.30 15.28 -8.93
CA GLY A 387 -11.29 14.34 -9.40
C GLY A 387 -9.91 14.57 -8.79
N CYS A 388 -8.92 13.81 -9.27
CA CYS A 388 -7.53 13.89 -8.86
C CYS A 388 -6.71 14.73 -9.87
N PRO A 389 -6.08 15.85 -9.47
CA PRO A 389 -5.25 16.66 -10.35
C PRO A 389 -4.13 15.87 -11.01
N PHE A 390 -3.46 14.97 -10.27
CA PHE A 390 -2.41 14.11 -10.81
C PHE A 390 -2.89 13.15 -11.91
N ARG A 391 -4.19 12.88 -12.01
CA ARG A 391 -4.79 12.04 -13.07
C ARG A 391 -5.44 12.86 -14.17
N HIS A 392 -6.22 13.88 -13.81
CA HIS A 392 -7.16 14.53 -14.71
C HIS A 392 -6.66 15.87 -15.25
N PHE A 393 -5.66 16.51 -14.62
CA PHE A 393 -5.09 17.73 -15.17
C PHE A 393 -4.17 17.41 -16.35
N SER A 394 -4.10 18.34 -17.30
CA SER A 394 -3.06 18.32 -18.31
C SER A 394 -1.69 18.56 -17.67
N ALA A 395 -0.63 18.03 -18.26
CA ALA A 395 0.73 18.24 -17.74
C ALA A 395 1.10 19.73 -17.58
N PRO A 396 0.73 20.65 -18.49
CA PRO A 396 0.97 22.09 -18.29
C PRO A 396 0.22 22.66 -17.08
N ASN A 397 -1.06 22.31 -16.91
CA ASN A 397 -1.86 22.82 -15.79
C ASN A 397 -1.33 22.30 -14.45
N LEU A 398 -0.94 21.02 -14.41
CA LEU A 398 -0.34 20.43 -13.21
C LEU A 398 1.00 21.10 -12.86
N ARG A 399 1.87 21.37 -13.85
CA ARG A 399 3.11 22.12 -13.64
C ARG A 399 2.86 23.52 -13.10
N ALA A 400 1.90 24.25 -13.66
CA ALA A 400 1.55 25.58 -13.19
C ALA A 400 1.05 25.55 -11.73
N GLN A 401 0.26 24.54 -11.37
CA GLN A 401 -0.19 24.36 -9.99
C GLN A 401 0.97 24.02 -9.05
N LEU A 402 1.85 23.08 -9.41
CA LEU A 402 3.03 22.73 -8.62
C LEU A 402 3.96 23.95 -8.40
N ALA A 403 4.16 24.76 -9.43
CA ALA A 403 4.92 26.01 -9.33
C ALA A 403 4.27 27.03 -8.39
N ALA A 404 2.94 27.14 -8.38
CA ALA A 404 2.22 28.00 -7.42
C ALA A 404 2.43 27.56 -5.96
N HIS A 405 2.62 26.25 -5.73
CA HIS A 405 3.01 25.69 -4.44
C HIS A 405 4.52 25.72 -4.18
N GLN A 406 5.28 26.40 -5.05
CA GLN A 406 6.72 26.57 -4.93
C GLN A 406 7.50 25.24 -4.84
N VAL A 407 7.01 24.22 -5.54
CA VAL A 407 7.75 23.00 -5.84
C VAL A 407 8.81 23.35 -6.89
N ASP A 408 10.05 22.94 -6.68
CA ASP A 408 11.13 23.23 -7.63
C ASP A 408 11.00 22.40 -8.93
N GLU A 409 11.81 22.74 -9.92
CA GLU A 409 11.74 22.13 -11.26
C GLU A 409 12.14 20.64 -11.24
N PHE A 410 13.12 20.27 -10.40
CA PHE A 410 13.57 18.89 -10.26
C PHE A 410 12.47 17.98 -9.69
N ASP A 411 11.83 18.43 -8.61
CA ASP A 411 10.72 17.72 -7.98
C ASP A 411 9.47 17.72 -8.85
N THR A 412 9.23 18.80 -9.59
CA THR A 412 8.17 18.88 -10.58
C THR A 412 8.33 17.79 -11.64
N ASP A 413 9.53 17.62 -12.19
CA ASP A 413 9.77 16.60 -13.21
C ASP A 413 9.70 15.18 -12.65
N ASP A 414 10.14 14.92 -11.40
CA ASP A 414 9.92 13.62 -10.75
C ASP A 414 8.42 13.32 -10.57
N ILE A 415 7.63 14.29 -10.10
CA ILE A 415 6.18 14.16 -9.95
C ILE A 415 5.52 13.87 -11.31
N ILE A 416 5.87 14.63 -12.35
CA ILE A 416 5.33 14.45 -13.70
C ILE A 416 5.73 13.08 -14.26
N HIS A 417 6.95 12.61 -14.03
CA HIS A 417 7.38 11.28 -14.45
C HIS A 417 6.54 10.18 -13.80
N LYS A 418 6.25 10.28 -12.50
CA LYS A 418 5.35 9.35 -11.81
C LYS A 418 3.92 9.40 -12.37
N VAL A 419 3.42 10.58 -12.72
CA VAL A 419 2.11 10.74 -13.39
C VAL A 419 2.08 10.07 -14.76
N GLN A 420 3.15 10.21 -15.56
CA GLN A 420 3.27 9.55 -16.87
C GLN A 420 3.27 8.02 -16.74
N GLN A 421 3.87 7.49 -15.68
CA GLN A 421 3.82 6.06 -15.33
C GLN A 421 2.47 5.62 -14.73
N ARG A 422 1.49 6.53 -14.61
CA ARG A 422 0.17 6.31 -13.99
C ARG A 422 0.22 6.02 -12.48
N HIS A 423 1.30 6.42 -11.81
CA HIS A 423 1.50 6.27 -10.36
C HIS A 423 1.00 7.51 -9.59
N TYR A 424 -0.29 7.83 -9.72
CA TYR A 424 -0.87 9.11 -9.25
C TYR A 424 -0.80 9.33 -7.73
N GLN A 425 -1.04 8.28 -6.92
CA GLN A 425 -0.95 8.37 -5.46
C GLN A 425 0.48 8.62 -4.99
N ILE A 426 1.46 8.11 -5.73
CA ILE A 426 2.88 8.28 -5.42
C ILE A 426 3.34 9.67 -5.85
N ALA A 427 2.83 10.19 -6.96
CA ALA A 427 2.99 11.59 -7.33
C ALA A 427 2.43 12.53 -6.24
N CYS A 428 1.23 12.23 -5.72
CA CYS A 428 0.64 12.96 -4.59
C CYS A 428 1.49 12.83 -3.30
N THR A 429 2.04 11.65 -3.03
CA THR A 429 2.94 11.41 -1.89
C THR A 429 4.23 12.21 -2.04
N ARG A 430 4.82 12.26 -3.23
CA ARG A 430 6.01 13.09 -3.49
C ARG A 430 5.69 14.58 -3.31
N TYR A 431 4.54 15.03 -3.81
CA TYR A 431 4.06 16.40 -3.58
C TYR A 431 3.91 16.70 -2.07
N TYR A 432 3.33 15.79 -1.30
CA TYR A 432 3.26 15.91 0.16
C TYR A 432 4.66 16.07 0.77
N GLU A 433 5.58 15.16 0.48
CA GLU A 433 6.95 15.18 1.02
C GLU A 433 7.62 16.53 0.77
N VAL A 434 7.54 17.05 -0.44
CA VAL A 434 8.20 18.31 -0.83
C VAL A 434 7.55 19.53 -0.16
N THR A 435 6.24 19.67 -0.30
CA THR A 435 5.52 20.84 0.24
C THR A 435 5.53 20.89 1.76
N ARG A 436 5.44 19.73 2.43
CA ARG A 436 5.41 19.67 3.89
C ARG A 436 6.79 19.76 4.50
N ALA A 437 7.82 19.26 3.82
CA ALA A 437 9.21 19.49 4.22
C ALA A 437 9.52 20.99 4.24
N LYS A 438 9.10 21.69 3.19
CA LYS A 438 9.19 23.15 3.12
C LYS A 438 8.40 23.86 4.22
N MET A 439 7.18 23.41 4.50
CA MET A 439 6.32 23.97 5.55
C MET A 439 6.97 23.87 6.95
N VAL A 440 7.61 22.76 7.26
CA VAL A 440 8.29 22.58 8.56
C VAL A 440 9.75 23.01 8.57
N GLY A 441 10.38 23.25 7.41
CA GLY A 441 11.76 23.72 7.29
C GLY A 441 12.80 22.60 7.39
N ILE A 442 12.47 21.38 6.96
CA ILE A 442 13.39 20.23 6.90
C ILE A 442 13.57 19.77 5.46
N SER A 443 14.53 18.88 5.19
CA SER A 443 14.67 18.33 3.83
C SER A 443 13.61 17.24 3.56
N PRO A 444 13.18 17.06 2.29
CA PRO A 444 12.20 16.03 1.91
C PRO A 444 12.62 14.60 2.30
N GLU A 445 13.92 14.31 2.39
CA GLU A 445 14.45 13.01 2.78
C GLU A 445 14.14 12.68 4.25
N ASN A 446 14.06 13.69 5.12
CA ASN A 446 13.68 13.51 6.52
C ASN A 446 12.18 13.22 6.67
N ILE A 447 11.34 13.71 5.74
CA ILE A 447 9.93 13.30 5.58
C ILE A 447 9.81 11.98 4.79
N LYS A 448 10.89 11.39 4.28
CA LYS A 448 10.85 10.01 3.76
C LYS A 448 11.19 8.98 4.83
N GLY A 449 12.08 9.34 5.76
CA GLY A 449 12.68 8.44 6.75
C GLY A 449 11.93 8.25 8.07
N GLY A 450 10.88 9.05 8.31
CA GLY A 450 10.14 9.08 9.57
C GLY A 450 10.86 9.91 10.61
N LEU A 451 10.19 10.94 11.15
CA LEU A 451 10.69 11.62 12.35
C LEU A 451 10.51 10.67 13.55
N SER A 452 11.62 10.24 14.16
CA SER A 452 11.58 9.52 15.43
C SER A 452 11.60 10.51 16.59
N ASP A 453 10.44 10.78 17.20
CA ASP A 453 10.41 11.44 18.50
C ASP A 453 10.66 10.39 19.60
N SER A 454 11.80 10.51 20.28
CA SER A 454 12.22 9.59 21.34
C SER A 454 11.40 9.76 22.63
N ALA A 455 10.53 10.77 22.71
CA ALA A 455 9.76 11.09 23.92
C ALA A 455 8.35 10.48 23.97
N THR A 456 7.72 10.17 22.84
CA THR A 456 6.29 9.73 22.83
C THR A 456 6.00 8.42 22.11
N GLY A 457 6.97 7.82 21.40
CA GLY A 457 6.77 6.52 20.74
C GLY A 457 5.67 6.50 19.67
N SER A 458 5.17 7.67 19.24
CA SER A 458 4.20 7.80 18.16
C SER A 458 4.92 8.18 16.86
N LEU A 459 4.76 7.35 15.83
CA LEU A 459 5.31 7.55 14.49
C LEU A 459 4.58 8.72 13.81
N ILE A 460 5.10 9.94 13.92
CA ILE A 460 4.52 11.10 13.25
C ILE A 460 5.25 11.29 11.91
N ALA A 461 4.60 10.84 10.85
CA ALA A 461 4.96 11.06 9.45
C ALA A 461 6.29 10.42 9.00
N SER A 462 6.19 9.19 8.47
CA SER A 462 6.42 8.89 7.04
C SER A 462 6.98 7.48 6.82
N GLN A 463 6.14 6.60 6.30
CA GLN A 463 6.55 5.34 5.67
C GLN A 463 5.49 4.88 4.64
N GLU A 464 4.22 5.19 4.90
CA GLU A 464 3.08 4.76 4.09
C GLU A 464 2.75 5.74 2.96
N VAL A 465 2.37 5.20 1.79
CA VAL A 465 1.85 5.98 0.65
C VAL A 465 0.51 6.60 1.01
N ILE A 466 0.26 7.79 0.47
CA ILE A 466 -1.03 8.47 0.63
C ILE A 466 -2.07 7.78 -0.25
N GLU A 467 -2.98 7.06 0.40
CA GLU A 467 -4.08 6.34 -0.23
C GLU A 467 -5.43 7.06 -0.08
N HIS A 468 -5.49 8.07 0.79
CA HIS A 468 -6.73 8.79 1.09
C HIS A 468 -6.50 10.32 1.25
N PRO A 469 -7.40 11.19 0.74
CA PRO A 469 -7.28 12.64 0.95
C PRO A 469 -7.30 13.06 2.42
N ASN A 470 -8.17 12.46 3.24
CA ASN A 470 -8.18 12.69 4.69
C ASN A 470 -6.91 12.22 5.41
N GLN A 471 -6.24 11.16 4.93
CA GLN A 471 -4.93 10.75 5.46
C GLN A 471 -3.87 11.83 5.17
N PHE A 472 -3.83 12.39 3.96
CA PHE A 472 -2.94 13.52 3.64
C PHE A 472 -3.18 14.67 4.62
N PHE A 473 -4.45 15.04 4.81
CA PHE A 473 -4.84 16.15 5.68
C PHE A 473 -4.40 15.90 7.13
N GLU A 474 -4.73 14.74 7.68
CA GLU A 474 -4.37 14.35 9.05
C GLU A 474 -2.86 14.41 9.27
N GLN A 475 -2.08 13.80 8.36
CA GLN A 475 -0.62 13.81 8.45
C GLN A 475 -0.07 15.24 8.38
N SER A 476 -0.58 16.08 7.47
CA SER A 476 -0.15 17.47 7.35
C SER A 476 -0.50 18.29 8.60
N TYR A 477 -1.69 18.09 9.17
CA TYR A 477 -2.16 18.83 10.33
C TYR A 477 -1.37 18.45 11.59
N LEU A 478 -1.17 17.14 11.83
CA LEU A 478 -0.38 16.64 12.95
C LEU A 478 1.08 17.10 12.88
N LEU A 479 1.67 17.10 11.69
CA LEU A 479 3.04 17.56 11.46
C LEU A 479 3.23 19.05 11.81
N MET A 480 2.22 19.89 11.54
CA MET A 480 2.28 21.30 11.92
C MET A 480 2.07 21.48 13.42
N LYS A 481 1.15 20.71 14.02
CA LYS A 481 0.88 20.75 15.46
C LYS A 481 2.12 20.35 16.27
N SER A 482 2.88 19.34 15.84
CA SER A 482 4.11 18.92 16.52
C SER A 482 5.19 20.02 16.46
N LYS A 483 5.38 20.65 15.29
CA LYS A 483 6.31 21.79 15.14
C LYS A 483 5.97 22.96 16.07
N ASN A 484 4.68 23.30 16.18
CA ASN A 484 4.24 24.37 17.08
C ASN A 484 4.51 24.01 18.56
N ALA A 485 4.25 22.76 18.96
CA ALA A 485 4.53 22.29 20.32
C ALA A 485 6.04 22.31 20.67
N GLU A 486 6.93 21.97 19.73
CA GLU A 486 8.38 22.07 19.91
C GLU A 486 8.84 23.53 20.07
N SER A 487 8.23 24.45 19.30
CA SER A 487 8.54 25.87 19.41
C SER A 487 8.13 26.46 20.77
N GLU A 488 6.96 26.07 21.29
CA GLU A 488 6.46 26.52 22.61
C GLU A 488 7.26 25.89 23.77
N GLY A 489 7.68 24.64 23.64
CA GLY A 489 8.54 23.95 24.63
C GLY A 489 9.96 24.54 24.74
N SER A 490 10.50 25.08 23.64
CA SER A 490 11.83 25.71 23.62
C SER A 490 11.89 27.08 24.32
N VAL A 491 10.75 27.78 24.42
CA VAL A 491 10.66 29.10 25.07
C VAL A 491 10.62 28.97 26.60
N ALA A 492 10.18 27.82 27.14
CA ALA A 492 10.12 27.57 28.58
C ALA A 492 11.46 27.19 29.23
N SER A 493 12.51 26.88 28.45
CA SER A 493 13.84 26.46 28.96
C SER A 493 14.93 27.54 28.88
N GLY A 494 14.56 28.81 28.66
CA GLY A 494 15.50 29.89 28.35
C GLY A 494 15.45 31.11 29.27
N SER A 495 15.49 30.98 30.60
CA SER A 495 15.98 32.07 31.47
C SER A 495 16.28 31.64 32.92
N VAL A 496 17.51 31.23 33.24
CA VAL A 496 18.08 31.44 34.59
C VAL A 496 19.59 31.67 34.49
N ALA A 497 20.02 32.94 34.45
CA ALA A 497 21.35 33.37 34.88
C ALA A 497 21.38 34.89 35.15
N GLY A 498 21.17 35.26 36.42
CA GLY A 498 21.84 36.32 37.18
C GLY A 498 21.80 37.79 36.72
N SER A 499 21.17 38.67 37.52
CA SER A 499 21.90 39.58 38.43
C SER A 499 20.95 40.54 39.17
N ALA A 500 21.24 40.76 40.44
CA ALA A 500 20.49 41.59 41.38
C ALA A 500 20.85 43.08 41.29
N ALA A 501 19.85 43.98 41.45
CA ALA A 501 19.97 45.25 42.19
C ALA A 501 18.60 45.97 42.32
N GLY A 502 18.17 46.15 43.57
CA GLY A 502 17.36 47.23 44.19
C GLY A 502 16.26 48.02 43.44
N GLY A 503 15.10 48.15 44.09
CA GLY A 503 14.20 49.31 43.88
C GLY A 503 12.73 49.05 44.26
N MET A 504 12.24 49.76 45.28
CA MET A 504 10.85 49.80 45.75
C MET A 504 9.86 50.36 44.72
N GLY A 505 8.59 49.91 44.73
CA GLY A 505 7.47 50.60 44.08
C GLY A 505 6.20 49.77 43.95
N MET A 506 5.08 50.32 44.42
CA MET A 506 3.73 49.72 44.51
C MET A 506 2.96 49.62 43.17
N ASP A 507 1.87 48.84 43.24
CA ASP A 507 0.60 48.92 42.49
C ASP A 507 0.40 48.09 41.20
N GLY A 508 -0.40 47.02 41.33
CA GLY A 508 -1.79 47.05 40.84
C GLY A 508 -2.15 46.33 39.53
N LEU A 509 -3.09 45.37 39.66
CA LEU A 509 -4.13 44.92 38.71
C LEU A 509 -3.88 43.67 37.82
N THR A 510 -4.13 42.52 38.46
CA THR A 510 -4.95 41.35 38.04
C THR A 510 -5.41 41.21 36.57
N GLY A 511 -4.93 40.15 35.91
CA GLY A 511 -5.63 39.44 34.82
C GLY A 511 -6.12 38.06 35.30
N PRO A 512 -7.20 37.48 34.72
CA PRO A 512 -7.79 36.25 35.21
C PRO A 512 -7.07 34.99 34.71
N THR A 513 -7.06 33.99 35.58
CA THR A 513 -6.49 32.64 35.50
C THR A 513 -7.15 31.75 34.43
N PRO A 514 -6.44 30.76 33.86
CA PRO A 514 -7.02 29.76 32.96
C PRO A 514 -7.75 28.66 33.75
N LEU A 515 -8.91 28.23 33.24
CA LEU A 515 -9.70 27.12 33.80
C LEU A 515 -9.22 25.77 33.27
N ASP A 516 -9.10 24.85 34.22
CA ASP A 516 -8.56 23.50 34.14
C ASP A 516 -9.48 22.50 33.44
N ALA A 517 -8.87 21.48 32.84
CA ALA A 517 -9.55 20.40 32.14
C ALA A 517 -9.94 19.27 33.10
N THR A 518 -11.22 18.89 33.12
CA THR A 518 -11.69 17.55 33.52
C THR A 518 -13.06 17.34 32.85
N VAL A 519 -13.33 16.24 32.16
CA VAL A 519 -14.07 15.09 32.70
C VAL A 519 -13.88 13.87 31.78
N LYS A 520 -13.51 12.74 32.40
CA LYS A 520 -13.48 11.38 31.84
C LYS A 520 -14.92 10.87 31.62
N GLY A 521 -15.24 10.46 30.40
CA GLY A 521 -16.48 9.71 30.08
C GLY A 521 -16.17 8.27 29.68
N ARG A 522 -16.45 7.33 30.59
CA ARG A 522 -16.37 5.87 30.39
C ARG A 522 -17.74 5.40 29.89
N TYR A 523 -17.84 4.81 28.70
CA TYR A 523 -19.09 4.16 28.26
C TYR A 523 -18.88 2.65 28.07
N THR A 524 -19.68 1.88 28.80
CA THR A 524 -19.79 0.42 28.75
C THR A 524 -20.87 0.03 27.75
N TYR A 525 -20.57 -0.90 26.85
CA TYR A 525 -21.57 -1.48 25.93
C TYR A 525 -22.40 -2.56 26.64
N LYS A 526 -23.72 -2.36 26.69
CA LYS A 526 -24.70 -3.42 27.00
C LYS A 526 -24.98 -4.23 25.73
N LYS A 527 -24.78 -5.54 25.83
CA LYS A 527 -25.10 -6.57 24.82
C LYS A 527 -26.63 -6.75 24.79
N ALA A 528 -27.29 -6.34 23.71
CA ALA A 528 -28.69 -6.69 23.47
C ALA A 528 -28.74 -8.01 22.69
N GLY A 529 -29.22 -9.07 23.34
CA GLY A 529 -29.53 -10.34 22.69
C GLY A 529 -30.83 -10.21 21.89
N ALA A 530 -30.77 -10.55 20.60
CA ALA A 530 -31.94 -10.74 19.77
C ALA A 530 -32.33 -12.22 19.80
N SER A 531 -33.47 -12.51 20.42
CA SER A 531 -34.18 -13.78 20.29
C SER A 531 -34.89 -13.80 18.94
N ILE A 532 -34.54 -14.78 18.12
CA ILE A 532 -35.17 -15.08 16.83
C ILE A 532 -36.52 -15.74 17.11
N SER A 533 -37.61 -15.11 16.70
CA SER A 533 -38.92 -15.76 16.51
C SER A 533 -39.24 -15.74 15.02
N SER A 534 -39.16 -16.92 14.40
CA SER A 534 -39.63 -17.25 13.07
C SER A 534 -41.13 -17.01 12.93
N ASN A 535 -41.56 -16.33 11.87
CA ASN A 535 -42.83 -16.59 11.18
C ASN A 535 -42.76 -15.93 9.80
N PHE A 536 -42.36 -16.72 8.80
CA PHE A 536 -42.55 -16.45 7.38
C PHE A 536 -43.73 -17.33 6.95
N GLN A 537 -44.89 -16.73 6.71
CA GLN A 537 -45.99 -17.37 6.01
C GLN A 537 -46.25 -16.57 4.73
N GLN A 538 -46.39 -17.32 3.65
CA GLN A 538 -46.61 -16.96 2.25
C GLN A 538 -47.89 -16.14 2.04
N ASP A 539 -47.92 -15.35 0.95
CA ASP A 539 -49.00 -15.15 -0.04
C ASP A 539 -48.47 -14.08 -1.04
N ILE A 540 -48.13 -14.36 -2.31
CA ILE A 540 -48.93 -14.73 -3.50
C ILE A 540 -49.97 -13.65 -3.92
N ASP A 541 -49.85 -13.25 -5.19
CA ASP A 541 -50.76 -12.51 -6.10
C ASP A 541 -50.96 -10.99 -5.98
N MET A 542 -50.20 -10.22 -6.78
CA MET A 542 -50.65 -9.56 -8.03
C MET A 542 -49.55 -8.64 -8.61
#